data_AF-A0A6N3K1Q0-F1
#
_entry.id   AF-A0A6N3K1Q0-F1
#
_cell.length_a   1.000
_cell.length_b   1.000
_cell.length_c   1.000
_cell.angle_alpha   90.00
_cell.angle_beta   90.00
_cell.angle_gamma   90.00
#
_symmetry.space_group_name_H-M   'P 1'
#
loop_
_entity.id
_entity.type
_entity.pdbx_description
1 polymer ?
#
loop_
_entity_poly.entity_id
_entity_poly.type
_entity_poly.pdbx_seq_one_letter_code
_entity_poly.pdbx_strand_id
1 'polypeptide(L)'
;MSHHVPNAPDRPTTDPVWTPILTGLHATALDCLQTSFALLADHANGSGSHLALGARYGFRTRDQDGLVTVEATSDDRAAEAVDLLGLRVEGRWMQLDGPQVRRLCAPGQPLYVTADAYDLPWCPYHEHEHMRHSFLVTAAAPDEVTVVDAYHNDTAWGPARPGVWRLPAAAFDAALAGGAHTLAVTAHPAPEIDVPAMLAGNAARAGRARPEIDSYLARTGAALDTVAGLHRFVLDVWLLARARDLHERWLAAVAPEAAAALAGQAARWQQLATRSYVALRRAQAGRPAAPELADALGALIADHLAALESIAGPAAGTADDAAPAAPDRAGDDGVRAAVLGALGDTLDLDGSALRTTDVLRELPGFDSFRLVDVIDRVERRLGVEVPATALSAADLRDVGSLCAMFGAATGGAR
;
A
#
# COMPACT_ATOMS: atom_id res chain seq x y z
N MET A 1 -6.75 -26.11 2.41
CA MET A 1 -7.35 -25.31 3.49
C MET A 1 -6.22 -25.05 4.47
N SER A 2 -5.55 -23.90 4.38
CA SER A 2 -4.59 -23.49 5.39
C SER A 2 -5.38 -22.89 6.55
N HIS A 3 -5.25 -23.48 7.73
CA HIS A 3 -5.76 -22.88 8.95
C HIS A 3 -5.10 -21.51 9.12
N HIS A 4 -5.91 -20.45 9.22
CA HIS A 4 -5.43 -19.14 9.61
C HIS A 4 -4.92 -19.28 11.05
N VAL A 5 -3.60 -19.35 11.21
CA VAL A 5 -2.96 -19.24 12.52
C VAL A 5 -3.03 -17.76 12.88
N PRO A 6 -3.73 -17.36 13.96
CA PRO A 6 -3.77 -15.97 14.38
C PRO A 6 -2.35 -15.48 14.68
N ASN A 7 -2.00 -14.29 14.18
CA ASN A 7 -0.76 -13.62 14.57
C ASN A 7 -0.80 -13.34 16.08
N ALA A 8 0.14 -13.91 16.83
CA ALA A 8 0.28 -13.62 18.25
C ALA A 8 1.28 -12.47 18.42
N PRO A 9 0.91 -11.33 19.06
CA PRO A 9 -0.22 -11.20 19.98
C PRO A 9 -1.54 -10.86 19.30
N ASP A 10 -2.61 -11.51 19.78
CA ASP A 10 -3.95 -11.56 19.20
C ASP A 10 -4.62 -10.19 18.97
N ARG A 11 -4.23 -9.12 19.70
CA ARG A 11 -4.82 -7.78 19.53
C ARG A 11 -3.86 -6.65 19.89
N PRO A 12 -3.85 -5.54 19.12
CA PRO A 12 -3.19 -4.34 19.54
C PRO A 12 -3.80 -3.82 20.85
N THR A 13 -2.94 -3.36 21.74
CA THR A 13 -3.30 -2.69 22.99
C THR A 13 -3.55 -1.21 22.74
N THR A 14 -4.41 -0.60 23.56
CA THR A 14 -4.58 0.86 23.55
C THR A 14 -3.44 1.53 24.30
N ASP A 15 -2.81 2.52 23.67
CA ASP A 15 -1.76 3.35 24.25
C ASP A 15 -2.18 4.83 24.15
N PRO A 16 -2.10 5.60 25.26
CA PRO A 16 -2.59 6.98 25.29
C PRO A 16 -1.78 7.93 24.39
N VAL A 17 -0.54 7.59 24.06
CA VAL A 17 0.32 8.40 23.19
C VAL A 17 0.19 7.93 21.74
N TRP A 18 0.33 6.63 21.50
CA TRP A 18 0.50 6.11 20.14
C TRP A 18 -0.81 5.79 19.43
N THR A 19 -1.86 5.37 20.14
CA THR A 19 -3.14 5.04 19.49
C THR A 19 -3.78 6.24 18.77
N PRO A 20 -3.80 7.47 19.33
CA PRO A 20 -4.29 8.64 18.61
C PRO A 20 -3.48 8.94 17.34
N ILE A 21 -2.14 8.82 17.40
CA ILE A 21 -1.25 9.05 16.26
C ILE A 21 -1.48 8.02 15.16
N LEU A 22 -1.55 6.73 15.51
CA LEU A 22 -1.84 5.65 14.58
C LEU A 22 -3.19 5.84 13.87
N THR A 23 -4.18 6.39 14.57
CA THR A 23 -5.52 6.66 14.01
C THR A 23 -5.51 7.83 13.02
N GLY A 24 -4.70 8.86 13.29
CA GLY A 24 -4.54 10.02 12.41
C GLY A 24 -3.60 9.78 11.21
N LEU A 25 -2.83 8.68 11.24
CA LEU A 25 -1.84 8.39 10.22
C LEU A 25 -2.50 7.90 8.92
N HIS A 26 -2.07 8.44 7.78
CA HIS A 26 -2.43 7.92 6.46
C HIS A 26 -1.60 6.67 6.09
N ALA A 27 -1.67 5.64 6.93
CA ALA A 27 -0.88 4.41 6.83
C ALA A 27 -1.01 3.68 5.49
N THR A 28 -2.17 3.78 4.83
CA THR A 28 -2.42 3.19 3.51
C THR A 28 -1.62 3.86 2.39
N ALA A 29 -1.10 5.07 2.60
CA ALA A 29 -0.30 5.83 1.65
C ALA A 29 1.22 5.68 1.87
N LEU A 30 1.65 4.94 2.89
CA LEU A 30 3.05 4.82 3.31
C LEU A 30 3.59 3.41 3.05
N ASP A 31 4.85 3.25 2.66
CA ASP A 31 5.48 1.93 2.62
C ASP A 31 5.94 1.44 4.01
N CYS A 32 6.34 0.17 4.12
CA CYS A 32 6.71 -0.46 5.39
C CYS A 32 7.96 0.13 6.05
N LEU A 33 8.81 0.88 5.33
CA LEU A 33 10.00 1.52 5.87
C LEU A 33 9.73 2.98 6.28
N GLN A 34 8.70 3.58 5.67
CA GLN A 34 8.31 4.96 5.84
C GLN A 34 7.38 5.18 7.04
N THR A 35 6.54 4.19 7.37
CA THR A 35 5.53 4.24 8.45
C THR A 35 6.11 4.63 9.81
N SER A 36 7.26 4.08 10.20
CA SER A 36 7.88 4.40 11.49
C SER A 36 8.47 5.81 11.55
N PHE A 37 9.00 6.35 10.45
CA PHE A 37 9.40 7.77 10.40
C PHE A 37 8.19 8.69 10.46
N ALA A 38 7.10 8.32 9.80
CA ALA A 38 5.84 9.05 9.85
C ALA A 38 5.27 9.14 11.27
N LEU A 39 5.31 8.03 12.04
CA LEU A 39 4.94 8.02 13.45
C LEU A 39 5.79 8.96 14.30
N LEU A 40 7.12 8.95 14.11
CA LEU A 40 8.04 9.83 14.84
C LEU A 40 7.78 11.30 14.53
N ALA A 41 7.51 11.63 13.26
CA ALA A 41 7.20 12.98 12.84
C ALA A 41 5.88 13.48 13.44
N ASP A 42 4.81 12.68 13.41
CA ASP A 42 3.53 13.06 13.99
C ASP A 42 3.58 13.16 15.51
N HIS A 43 4.38 12.30 16.15
CA HIS A 43 4.62 12.37 17.59
C HIS A 43 5.29 13.68 18.01
N ALA A 44 6.28 14.14 17.24
CA ALA A 44 7.08 15.30 17.61
C ALA A 44 6.51 16.64 17.12
N ASN A 45 5.98 16.66 15.89
CA ASN A 45 5.57 17.87 15.18
C ASN A 45 4.05 18.00 15.04
N GLY A 46 3.29 17.01 15.52
CA GLY A 46 1.83 17.01 15.54
C GLY A 46 1.22 16.26 14.36
N SER A 47 -0.06 15.95 14.48
CA SER A 47 -0.84 15.16 13.52
C SER A 47 -0.72 15.70 12.10
N GLY A 48 -0.44 14.81 11.13
CA GLY A 48 -0.35 15.17 9.71
C GLY A 48 1.02 15.65 9.24
N SER A 49 2.01 15.77 10.14
CA SER A 49 3.39 16.12 9.78
C SER A 49 3.99 15.13 8.77
N HIS A 50 3.62 13.85 8.86
CA HIS A 50 4.02 12.80 7.93
C HIS A 50 3.65 13.08 6.46
N LEU A 51 2.64 13.90 6.18
CA LEU A 51 2.25 14.26 4.82
C LEU A 51 3.37 14.96 4.05
N ALA A 52 4.32 15.60 4.73
CA ALA A 52 5.48 16.21 4.09
C ALA A 52 6.34 15.20 3.32
N LEU A 53 6.29 13.91 3.65
CA LEU A 53 6.92 12.85 2.83
C LEU A 53 6.34 12.76 1.41
N GLY A 54 5.09 13.19 1.22
CA GLY A 54 4.45 13.30 -0.09
C GLY A 54 4.89 14.52 -0.89
N ALA A 55 5.64 15.46 -0.32
CA ALA A 55 5.96 16.73 -0.96
C ALA A 55 6.85 16.59 -2.20
N ARG A 56 7.77 15.62 -2.16
CA ARG A 56 8.81 15.46 -3.19
C ARG A 56 8.47 14.33 -4.14
N TYR A 57 8.27 14.66 -5.41
CA TYR A 57 8.24 13.65 -6.48
C TYR A 57 9.61 12.98 -6.62
N GLY A 58 9.60 11.65 -6.58
CA GLY A 58 10.73 10.80 -6.90
C GLY A 58 10.34 9.67 -7.83
N PHE A 59 11.26 9.33 -8.72
CA PHE A 59 11.29 8.10 -9.50
C PHE A 59 12.75 7.68 -9.57
N ARG A 60 13.12 6.61 -8.88
CA ARG A 60 14.48 6.09 -8.86
C ARG A 60 14.41 4.59 -9.02
N THR A 61 15.24 4.07 -9.92
CA THR A 61 15.29 2.66 -10.26
C THR A 61 16.59 2.05 -9.76
N ARG A 62 16.56 0.76 -9.45
CA ARG A 62 17.72 -0.03 -9.05
C ARG A 62 17.57 -1.45 -9.56
N ASP A 63 18.70 -2.16 -9.61
CA ASP A 63 18.72 -3.58 -9.92
C ASP A 63 18.70 -4.41 -8.63
N GLN A 64 17.80 -5.39 -8.57
CA GLN A 64 17.67 -6.31 -7.46
C GLN A 64 17.33 -7.71 -8.02
N ASP A 65 18.16 -8.69 -7.69
CA ASP A 65 17.99 -10.09 -8.14
C ASP A 65 17.82 -10.25 -9.66
N GLY A 66 18.48 -9.37 -10.44
CA GLY A 66 18.40 -9.35 -11.91
C GLY A 66 17.17 -8.63 -12.48
N LEU A 67 16.29 -8.10 -11.64
CA LEU A 67 15.10 -7.34 -12.04
C LEU A 67 15.26 -5.85 -11.69
N VAL A 68 14.64 -4.98 -12.50
CA VAL A 68 14.58 -3.53 -12.21
C VAL A 68 13.47 -3.25 -11.20
N THR A 69 13.65 -2.20 -10.39
CA THR A 69 12.64 -1.81 -9.42
C THR A 69 12.72 -0.38 -8.92
N VAL A 70 11.59 0.13 -8.42
CA VAL A 70 11.47 1.40 -7.71
C VAL A 70 11.59 1.33 -6.17
N GLU A 71 11.72 0.15 -5.55
CA GLU A 71 11.73 -0.04 -4.08
C GLU A 71 12.83 0.73 -3.35
N ALA A 72 12.44 1.73 -2.54
CA ALA A 72 13.36 2.53 -1.75
C ALA A 72 14.13 1.69 -0.71
N THR A 73 15.39 2.06 -0.47
CA THR A 73 16.18 1.49 0.62
C THR A 73 15.86 2.15 1.95
N SER A 74 16.25 1.52 3.06
CA SER A 74 16.17 2.15 4.40
C SER A 74 16.95 3.47 4.46
N ASP A 75 18.05 3.58 3.71
CA ASP A 75 18.85 4.81 3.61
C ASP A 75 18.15 5.91 2.82
N ASP A 76 17.46 5.54 1.72
CA ASP A 76 16.61 6.47 0.98
C ASP A 76 15.53 7.07 1.90
N ARG A 77 14.83 6.22 2.67
CA ARG A 77 13.76 6.66 3.58
C ARG A 77 14.27 7.46 4.78
N ALA A 78 15.44 7.09 5.33
CA ALA A 78 16.08 7.89 6.37
C ALA A 78 16.48 9.28 5.86
N ALA A 79 17.03 9.37 4.65
CA ALA A 79 17.37 10.66 4.04
C ALA A 79 16.13 11.53 3.79
N GLU A 80 15.03 10.95 3.31
CA GLU A 80 13.76 11.67 3.14
C GLU A 80 13.19 12.16 4.47
N ALA A 81 13.24 11.33 5.52
CA ALA A 81 12.80 11.72 6.85
C ALA A 81 13.60 12.90 7.40
N VAL A 82 14.92 12.92 7.17
CA VAL A 82 15.77 14.06 7.54
C VAL A 82 15.41 15.31 6.75
N ASP A 83 15.26 15.18 5.44
CA ASP A 83 15.01 16.30 4.54
C ASP A 83 13.63 16.93 4.70
N LEU A 84 12.61 16.15 5.07
CA LEU A 84 11.19 16.56 4.96
C LEU A 84 10.45 16.59 6.29
N LEU A 85 10.87 15.81 7.29
CA LEU A 85 10.10 15.63 8.53
C LEU A 85 10.69 16.32 9.75
N GLY A 86 11.88 16.94 9.62
CA GLY A 86 12.61 17.47 10.77
C GLY A 86 13.10 16.38 11.69
N LEU A 87 13.41 15.20 11.16
CA LEU A 87 14.00 14.12 11.92
C LEU A 87 15.52 14.13 11.74
N ARG A 88 16.25 13.58 12.71
CA ARG A 88 17.70 13.40 12.62
C ARG A 88 18.10 12.04 13.13
N VAL A 89 18.95 11.35 12.38
CA VAL A 89 19.55 10.10 12.81
C VAL A 89 20.79 10.43 13.64
N GLU A 90 20.72 10.20 14.95
CA GLU A 90 21.82 10.46 15.90
C GLU A 90 22.66 9.20 16.16
N GLY A 91 22.08 8.03 15.90
CA GLY A 91 22.76 6.76 16.06
C GLY A 91 22.27 5.72 15.08
N ARG A 92 23.19 4.87 14.61
CA ARG A 92 22.91 3.78 13.69
C ARG A 92 23.66 2.54 14.14
N TRP A 93 22.92 1.46 14.30
CA TRP A 93 23.44 0.14 14.66
C TRP A 93 22.89 -0.91 13.72
N MET A 94 23.71 -1.90 13.40
CA MET A 94 23.40 -2.92 12.42
C MET A 94 23.61 -4.30 13.05
N GLN A 95 22.75 -5.25 12.69
CA GLN A 95 22.83 -6.64 13.12
C GLN A 95 22.74 -6.78 14.65
N LEU A 96 21.81 -6.04 15.26
CA LEU A 96 21.53 -6.15 16.69
C LEU A 96 20.56 -7.27 16.99
N ASP A 97 20.81 -8.05 18.04
CA ASP A 97 19.82 -8.93 18.64
C ASP A 97 18.83 -8.16 19.54
N GLY A 98 17.74 -8.81 19.96
CA GLY A 98 16.74 -8.15 20.81
C GLY A 98 17.29 -7.64 22.15
N PRO A 99 18.12 -8.40 22.89
CA PRO A 99 18.76 -7.88 24.09
C PRO A 99 19.60 -6.62 23.86
N GLN A 100 20.30 -6.52 22.73
CA GLN A 100 21.06 -5.34 22.32
C GLN A 100 20.13 -4.16 22.03
N VAL A 101 19.04 -4.36 21.28
CA VAL A 101 18.04 -3.30 21.01
C VAL A 101 17.41 -2.79 22.31
N ARG A 102 17.04 -3.69 23.24
CA ARG A 102 16.48 -3.29 24.55
C ARG A 102 17.44 -2.44 25.36
N ARG A 103 18.76 -2.72 25.31
CA ARG A 103 19.78 -1.91 26.00
C ARG A 103 19.93 -0.49 25.43
N LEU A 104 19.52 -0.26 24.19
CA LEU A 104 19.52 1.07 23.58
C LEU A 104 18.28 1.89 23.95
N CYS A 105 17.23 1.27 24.47
CA CYS A 105 15.99 1.96 24.81
C CYS A 105 16.21 2.90 25.99
N ALA A 106 15.86 4.17 25.82
CA ALA A 106 15.83 5.17 26.89
C ALA A 106 14.40 5.69 27.09
N PRO A 107 14.00 6.04 28.33
CA PRO A 107 12.67 6.59 28.58
C PRO A 107 12.38 7.81 27.69
N GLY A 108 11.26 7.77 26.96
CA GLY A 108 10.82 8.86 26.09
C GLY A 108 11.59 8.99 24.77
N GLN A 109 12.44 8.02 24.41
CA GLN A 109 13.17 8.01 23.14
C GLN A 109 12.87 6.73 22.35
N PRO A 110 11.87 6.77 21.46
CA PRO A 110 11.57 5.64 20.59
C PRO A 110 12.74 5.32 19.65
N LEU A 111 13.00 4.03 19.44
CA LEU A 111 13.94 3.54 18.45
C LEU A 111 13.20 3.15 17.18
N TYR A 112 13.72 3.57 16.03
CA TYR A 112 13.32 3.03 14.74
C TYR A 112 14.05 1.71 14.52
N VAL A 113 13.33 0.63 14.28
CA VAL A 113 13.89 -0.71 14.10
C VAL A 113 13.42 -1.29 12.77
N THR A 114 14.34 -1.86 12.00
CA THR A 114 14.05 -2.68 10.82
C THR A 114 14.52 -4.10 11.07
N ALA A 115 13.66 -5.08 10.81
CA ALA A 115 13.98 -6.50 10.91
C ALA A 115 13.27 -7.28 9.77
N ASP A 116 13.46 -8.59 9.71
CA ASP A 116 12.76 -9.45 8.77
C ASP A 116 11.35 -9.77 9.29
N ALA A 117 10.32 -9.40 8.52
CA ALA A 117 8.91 -9.64 8.85
C ALA A 117 8.57 -11.12 9.05
N TYR A 118 9.37 -12.02 8.47
CA TYR A 118 9.23 -13.46 8.67
C TYR A 118 9.33 -13.85 10.15
N ASP A 119 10.14 -13.12 10.93
CA ASP A 119 10.37 -13.40 12.35
C ASP A 119 9.51 -12.53 13.29
N LEU A 120 8.66 -11.64 12.75
CA LEU A 120 7.86 -10.70 13.55
C LEU A 120 6.44 -11.24 13.82
N PRO A 121 6.14 -11.77 15.02
CA PRO A 121 4.92 -12.54 15.24
C PRO A 121 3.63 -11.69 15.25
N TRP A 122 3.74 -10.36 15.27
CA TRP A 122 2.61 -9.44 15.11
C TRP A 122 2.32 -9.04 13.65
N CYS A 123 3.16 -9.46 12.70
CA CYS A 123 2.99 -9.20 11.27
C CYS A 123 2.37 -10.43 10.57
N PRO A 124 1.50 -10.26 9.56
CA PRO A 124 0.94 -11.39 8.80
C PRO A 124 1.94 -12.13 7.92
N TYR A 125 3.18 -11.63 7.81
CA TYR A 125 4.27 -12.29 7.09
C TYR A 125 5.02 -13.32 7.94
N HIS A 126 4.74 -13.37 9.25
CA HIS A 126 5.37 -14.29 10.18
C HIS A 126 5.32 -15.74 9.67
N GLU A 127 6.47 -16.40 9.56
CA GLU A 127 6.62 -17.76 9.03
C GLU A 127 6.11 -17.96 7.58
N HIS A 128 5.93 -16.88 6.81
CA HIS A 128 5.32 -16.93 5.48
C HIS A 128 6.16 -16.27 4.39
N GLU A 129 6.67 -15.06 4.61
CA GLU A 129 7.44 -14.33 3.61
C GLU A 129 8.54 -13.47 4.24
N HIS A 130 9.73 -13.54 3.65
CA HIS A 130 10.86 -12.70 4.04
C HIS A 130 10.71 -11.31 3.43
N MET A 131 10.68 -10.28 4.26
CA MET A 131 10.76 -8.90 3.81
C MET A 131 11.24 -7.97 4.91
N ARG A 132 11.92 -6.90 4.52
CA ARG A 132 12.30 -5.87 5.50
C ARG A 132 11.07 -5.11 5.96
N HIS A 133 10.98 -4.90 7.26
CA HIS A 133 9.83 -4.26 7.89
C HIS A 133 10.27 -3.33 9.00
N SER A 134 9.71 -2.11 9.05
CA SER A 134 10.00 -1.15 10.11
C SER A 134 8.90 -1.07 11.15
N PHE A 135 9.32 -0.90 12.40
CA PHE A 135 8.47 -0.64 13.55
C PHE A 135 9.22 0.24 14.56
N LEU A 136 8.52 0.77 15.56
CA LEU A 136 9.13 1.49 16.68
C LEU A 136 9.21 0.61 17.92
N VAL A 137 10.29 0.75 18.68
CA VAL A 137 10.37 0.29 20.07
C VAL A 137 10.31 1.51 20.96
N THR A 138 9.26 1.64 21.78
CA THR A 138 8.96 2.89 22.51
C THR A 138 9.22 2.77 24.01
N ALA A 139 9.23 1.56 24.54
CA ALA A 139 9.58 1.27 25.92
C ALA A 139 10.15 -0.16 26.02
N ALA A 140 11.14 -0.33 26.90
CA ALA A 140 11.64 -1.65 27.28
C ALA A 140 11.80 -1.71 28.80
N ALA A 141 10.98 -2.54 29.45
CA ALA A 141 11.14 -2.98 30.82
C ALA A 141 11.91 -4.33 30.85
N PRO A 142 12.35 -4.82 32.03
CA PRO A 142 13.07 -6.09 32.11
C PRO A 142 12.34 -7.27 31.44
N ASP A 143 11.02 -7.33 31.60
CA ASP A 143 10.19 -8.45 31.18
C ASP A 143 9.22 -8.13 30.03
N GLU A 144 9.13 -6.86 29.59
CA GLU A 144 8.17 -6.41 28.60
C GLU A 144 8.77 -5.36 27.64
N VAL A 145 8.43 -5.43 26.36
CA VAL A 145 8.80 -4.45 25.33
C VAL A 145 7.54 -3.95 24.63
N THR A 146 7.44 -2.63 24.46
CA THR A 146 6.36 -2.01 23.69
C THR A 146 6.82 -1.74 22.27
N VAL A 147 6.14 -2.39 21.32
CA VAL A 147 6.30 -2.20 19.88
C VAL A 147 5.13 -1.38 19.34
N VAL A 148 5.41 -0.42 18.46
CA VAL A 148 4.41 0.33 17.72
C VAL A 148 4.67 0.13 16.24
N ASP A 149 3.67 -0.38 15.52
CA ASP A 149 3.76 -0.66 14.09
C ASP A 149 2.61 0.06 13.39
N ALA A 150 2.95 0.90 12.43
CA ALA A 150 1.99 1.67 11.64
C ALA A 150 1.66 1.03 10.30
N TYR A 151 2.15 -0.18 10.04
CA TYR A 151 1.94 -0.82 8.76
C TYR A 151 0.47 -1.20 8.54
N HIS A 152 -0.01 -0.84 7.35
CA HIS A 152 -1.35 -1.17 6.90
C HIS A 152 -1.26 -1.82 5.54
N ASN A 153 -1.62 -3.09 5.44
CA ASN A 153 -1.71 -3.80 4.17
C ASN A 153 -2.68 -4.97 4.28
N ASP A 154 -3.33 -5.33 3.18
CA ASP A 154 -4.01 -6.62 3.07
C ASP A 154 -3.03 -7.59 2.42
N THR A 155 -2.98 -8.82 2.90
CA THR A 155 -2.07 -9.85 2.39
C THR A 155 -2.81 -11.18 2.25
N ALA A 156 -2.21 -12.14 1.55
CA ALA A 156 -2.77 -13.48 1.42
C ALA A 156 -2.87 -14.25 2.75
N TRP A 157 -2.15 -13.82 3.79
CA TRP A 157 -2.10 -14.46 5.11
C TRP A 157 -2.94 -13.74 6.16
N GLY A 158 -3.51 -12.59 5.81
CA GLY A 158 -4.34 -11.77 6.70
C GLY A 158 -3.96 -10.29 6.65
N PRO A 159 -4.76 -9.44 7.31
CA PRO A 159 -4.52 -8.01 7.34
C PRO A 159 -3.37 -7.64 8.28
N ALA A 160 -2.45 -6.80 7.81
CA ALA A 160 -1.63 -5.96 8.67
C ALA A 160 -2.42 -4.69 9.01
N ARG A 161 -2.49 -4.35 10.30
CA ARG A 161 -3.18 -3.15 10.78
C ARG A 161 -2.30 -2.39 11.76
N PRO A 162 -2.33 -1.04 11.73
CA PRO A 162 -1.61 -0.22 12.70
C PRO A 162 -1.99 -0.59 14.14
N GLY A 163 -1.01 -0.64 15.04
CA GLY A 163 -1.24 -1.09 16.40
C GLY A 163 -0.09 -0.84 17.38
N VAL A 164 -0.33 -1.23 18.62
CA VAL A 164 0.66 -1.23 19.71
C VAL A 164 0.66 -2.60 20.37
N TRP A 165 1.82 -3.25 20.45
CA TRP A 165 1.97 -4.57 21.05
C TRP A 165 2.87 -4.47 22.27
N ARG A 166 2.40 -5.06 23.38
CA ARG A 166 3.21 -5.29 24.57
C ARG A 166 3.65 -6.74 24.56
N LEU A 167 4.93 -6.96 24.34
CA LEU A 167 5.52 -8.27 24.13
C LEU A 167 6.31 -8.69 25.36
N PRO A 168 6.24 -9.97 25.78
CA PRO A 168 7.24 -10.51 26.68
C PRO A 168 8.64 -10.29 26.11
N ALA A 169 9.59 -9.87 26.94
CA ALA A 169 10.95 -9.57 26.49
C ALA A 169 11.60 -10.76 25.74
N ALA A 170 11.33 -12.00 26.17
CA ALA A 170 11.81 -13.19 25.49
C ALA A 170 11.23 -13.38 24.07
N ALA A 171 9.95 -13.00 23.85
CA ALA A 171 9.33 -13.07 22.54
C ALA A 171 9.91 -12.00 21.60
N PHE A 172 10.13 -10.79 22.12
CA PHE A 172 10.83 -9.74 21.38
C PHE A 172 12.28 -10.14 21.04
N ASP A 173 12.98 -10.74 22.00
CA ASP A 173 14.36 -11.20 21.82
C ASP A 173 14.45 -12.30 20.74
N ALA A 174 13.48 -13.22 20.70
CA ALA A 174 13.37 -14.24 19.66
C ALA A 174 13.05 -13.65 18.28
N ALA A 175 12.14 -12.68 18.20
CA ALA A 175 11.75 -12.02 16.95
C ALA A 175 12.92 -11.30 16.26
N LEU A 176 13.96 -10.91 17.02
CA LEU A 176 15.15 -10.23 16.51
C LEU A 176 16.40 -11.13 16.48
N ALA A 177 16.23 -12.45 16.59
CA ALA A 177 17.35 -13.40 16.56
C ALA A 177 18.10 -13.40 15.21
N GLY A 178 17.40 -13.11 14.10
CA GLY A 178 17.98 -12.93 12.76
C GLY A 178 18.78 -11.64 12.58
N GLY A 179 18.76 -10.74 13.58
CA GLY A 179 19.45 -9.45 13.56
C GLY A 179 18.60 -8.31 13.02
N ALA A 180 18.68 -7.16 13.68
CA ALA A 180 17.94 -5.95 13.37
C ALA A 180 18.87 -4.78 12.98
N HIS A 181 18.34 -3.84 12.21
CA HIS A 181 18.97 -2.52 12.00
C HIS A 181 18.20 -1.51 12.85
N THR A 182 18.91 -0.69 13.60
CA THR A 182 18.30 0.22 14.58
C THR A 182 18.84 1.63 14.39
N LEU A 183 17.94 2.60 14.40
CA LEU A 183 18.25 4.02 14.37
C LEU A 183 17.72 4.69 15.64
N ALA A 184 18.57 5.51 16.26
CA ALA A 184 18.13 6.50 17.23
C ALA A 184 17.79 7.76 16.44
N VAL A 185 16.50 8.11 16.46
CA VAL A 185 15.98 9.24 15.70
C VAL A 185 15.46 10.30 16.66
N THR A 186 15.99 11.50 16.55
CA THR A 186 15.52 12.66 17.31
C THR A 186 14.71 13.57 16.41
N ALA A 187 13.75 14.25 17.00
CA ALA A 187 13.01 15.29 16.30
C ALA A 187 13.63 16.65 16.52
N HIS A 188 13.60 17.44 15.46
CA HIS A 188 13.91 18.85 15.36
C HIS A 188 12.69 19.56 14.75
N PRO A 189 12.64 20.90 14.81
CA PRO A 189 11.60 21.64 14.10
C PRO A 189 11.53 21.21 12.63
N ALA A 190 10.33 20.88 12.15
CA ALA A 190 10.09 20.50 10.77
C ALA A 190 10.59 21.60 9.81
N PRO A 191 11.28 21.25 8.71
CA PRO A 191 11.66 22.22 7.69
C PRO A 191 10.44 22.91 7.10
N GLU A 192 10.53 24.22 6.92
CA GLU A 192 9.52 24.95 6.16
C GLU A 192 9.65 24.57 4.67
N ILE A 193 8.56 24.07 4.09
CA ILE A 193 8.49 23.73 2.67
C ILE A 193 7.94 24.93 1.92
N ASP A 194 8.78 25.57 1.11
CA ASP A 194 8.33 26.51 0.08
C ASP A 194 7.53 25.72 -0.98
N VAL A 195 6.20 25.77 -0.86
CA VAL A 195 5.28 24.99 -1.70
C VAL A 195 5.46 25.34 -3.19
N PRO A 196 5.41 26.62 -3.63
CA PRO A 196 5.70 26.97 -5.02
C PRO A 196 7.04 26.41 -5.54
N ALA A 197 8.12 26.55 -4.78
CA ALA A 197 9.42 26.02 -5.19
C ALA A 197 9.44 24.49 -5.24
N MET A 198 8.74 23.82 -4.33
CA MET A 198 8.62 22.36 -4.31
C MET A 198 7.87 21.85 -5.54
N LEU A 199 6.76 22.49 -5.92
CA LEU A 199 5.97 22.13 -7.12
C LEU A 199 6.78 22.32 -8.41
N ALA A 200 7.44 23.47 -8.56
CA ALA A 200 8.34 23.71 -9.69
C ALA A 200 9.50 22.69 -9.73
N GLY A 201 10.06 22.36 -8.57
CA GLY A 201 11.08 21.33 -8.42
C GLY A 201 10.57 19.93 -8.79
N ASN A 202 9.32 19.60 -8.49
CA ASN A 202 8.68 18.33 -8.86
C ASN A 202 8.55 18.20 -10.38
N ALA A 203 8.04 19.24 -11.07
CA ALA A 203 7.96 19.25 -12.53
C ALA A 203 9.36 19.10 -13.18
N ALA A 204 10.36 19.80 -12.65
CA ALA A 204 11.74 19.66 -13.14
C ALA A 204 12.32 18.26 -12.91
N ARG A 205 12.03 17.63 -11.76
CA ARG A 205 12.42 16.23 -11.48
C ARG A 205 11.71 15.24 -12.40
N ALA A 206 10.40 15.43 -12.62
CA ALA A 206 9.60 14.66 -13.56
C ALA A 206 10.19 14.68 -14.98
N GLY A 207 10.52 15.88 -15.49
CA GLY A 207 11.16 16.02 -16.79
C GLY A 207 12.50 15.28 -16.91
N ARG A 208 13.34 15.32 -15.85
CA ARG A 208 14.63 14.62 -15.82
C ARG A 208 14.51 13.10 -15.68
N ALA A 209 13.43 12.60 -15.09
CA ALA A 209 13.21 11.18 -14.85
C ALA A 209 12.72 10.42 -16.10
N ARG A 210 12.29 11.11 -17.17
CA ARG A 210 11.71 10.48 -18.37
C ARG A 210 12.58 9.36 -18.98
N PRO A 211 13.89 9.55 -19.22
CA PRO A 211 14.72 8.47 -19.77
C PRO A 211 14.84 7.24 -18.84
N GLU A 212 14.85 7.47 -17.53
CA GLU A 212 14.89 6.40 -16.53
C GLU A 212 13.56 5.64 -16.47
N ILE A 213 12.44 6.36 -16.55
CA ILE A 213 11.09 5.79 -16.64
C ILE A 213 10.94 4.94 -17.90
N ASP A 214 11.39 5.43 -19.05
CA ASP A 214 11.33 4.70 -20.32
C ASP A 214 12.15 3.40 -20.24
N SER A 215 13.35 3.46 -19.66
CA SER A 215 14.19 2.28 -19.44
C SER A 215 13.52 1.28 -18.48
N TYR A 216 12.95 1.77 -17.38
CA TYR A 216 12.21 0.95 -16.42
C TYR A 216 11.02 0.24 -17.09
N LEU A 217 10.17 0.97 -17.81
CA LEU A 217 9.00 0.40 -18.48
C LEU A 217 9.39 -0.68 -19.49
N ALA A 218 10.43 -0.45 -20.29
CA ALA A 218 10.92 -1.43 -21.25
C ALA A 218 11.42 -2.72 -20.55
N ARG A 219 12.22 -2.57 -19.49
CA ARG A 219 12.78 -3.71 -18.75
C ARG A 219 11.72 -4.48 -17.97
N THR A 220 10.81 -3.76 -17.34
CA THR A 220 9.68 -4.33 -16.61
C THR A 220 8.75 -5.07 -17.56
N GLY A 221 8.40 -4.47 -18.70
CA GLY A 221 7.59 -5.12 -19.72
C GLY A 221 8.21 -6.42 -20.25
N ALA A 222 9.53 -6.42 -20.46
CA ALA A 222 10.27 -7.61 -20.88
C ALA A 222 10.30 -8.75 -19.84
N ALA A 223 10.03 -8.45 -18.56
CA ALA A 223 10.04 -9.44 -17.48
C ALA A 223 8.64 -9.97 -17.11
N LEU A 224 7.55 -9.39 -17.64
CA LEU A 224 6.17 -9.74 -17.30
C LEU A 224 5.76 -11.17 -17.71
N ASP A 225 6.54 -11.84 -18.56
CA ASP A 225 6.32 -13.23 -18.95
C ASP A 225 6.76 -14.24 -17.89
N THR A 226 7.50 -13.79 -16.86
CA THR A 226 7.96 -14.63 -15.76
C THR A 226 7.15 -14.36 -14.49
N VAL A 227 6.96 -15.40 -13.66
CA VAL A 227 6.34 -15.24 -12.33
C VAL A 227 7.16 -14.27 -11.45
N ALA A 228 8.49 -14.33 -11.53
CA ALA A 228 9.37 -13.43 -10.77
C ALA A 228 9.22 -11.97 -11.22
N GLY A 229 9.16 -11.71 -12.52
CA GLY A 229 8.94 -10.36 -13.05
C GLY A 229 7.54 -9.83 -12.74
N LEU A 230 6.49 -10.65 -12.83
CA LEU A 230 5.14 -10.28 -12.37
C LEU A 230 5.09 -9.99 -10.88
N HIS A 231 5.77 -10.80 -10.06
CA HIS A 231 5.86 -10.55 -8.63
C HIS A 231 6.49 -9.18 -8.34
N ARG A 232 7.58 -8.86 -9.04
CA ARG A 232 8.22 -7.55 -8.91
C ARG A 232 7.34 -6.41 -9.39
N PHE A 233 6.66 -6.60 -10.52
CA PHE A 233 5.73 -5.62 -11.06
C PHE A 233 4.60 -5.28 -10.08
N VAL A 234 4.02 -6.28 -9.42
CA VAL A 234 2.98 -6.08 -8.39
C VAL A 234 3.50 -5.19 -7.27
N LEU A 235 4.70 -5.45 -6.75
CA LEU A 235 5.31 -4.66 -5.69
C LEU A 235 5.60 -3.23 -6.14
N ASP A 236 6.17 -3.05 -7.34
CA ASP A 236 6.47 -1.72 -7.87
C ASP A 236 5.20 -0.88 -8.07
N VAL A 237 4.14 -1.47 -8.63
CA VAL A 237 2.84 -0.79 -8.79
C VAL A 237 2.26 -0.41 -7.43
N TRP A 238 2.35 -1.29 -6.43
CA TRP A 238 1.88 -1.02 -5.07
C TRP A 238 2.65 0.13 -4.41
N LEU A 239 3.99 0.15 -4.54
CA LEU A 239 4.83 1.24 -4.03
C LEU A 239 4.54 2.58 -4.71
N LEU A 240 4.40 2.56 -6.05
CA LEU A 240 4.06 3.76 -6.82
C LEU A 240 2.69 4.28 -6.42
N ALA A 241 1.67 3.42 -6.34
CA ALA A 241 0.31 3.80 -5.95
C ALA A 241 0.29 4.56 -4.61
N ARG A 242 1.01 4.05 -3.60
CA ARG A 242 1.14 4.69 -2.29
C ARG A 242 1.84 6.03 -2.36
N ALA A 243 2.95 6.12 -3.08
CA ALA A 243 3.66 7.39 -3.26
C ALA A 243 2.79 8.45 -3.95
N ARG A 244 1.91 8.06 -4.88
CA ARG A 244 0.96 8.98 -5.54
C ARG A 244 -0.19 9.39 -4.61
N ASP A 245 -0.76 8.46 -3.86
CA ASP A 245 -1.79 8.78 -2.84
C ASP A 245 -1.23 9.74 -1.78
N LEU A 246 0.00 9.51 -1.32
CA LEU A 246 0.65 10.39 -0.34
C LEU A 246 0.89 11.80 -0.91
N HIS A 247 1.30 11.90 -2.17
CA HIS A 247 1.47 13.19 -2.85
C HIS A 247 0.14 13.95 -3.00
N GLU A 248 -0.93 13.24 -3.39
CA GLU A 248 -2.28 13.81 -3.51
C GLU A 248 -2.77 14.34 -2.15
N ARG A 249 -2.57 13.59 -1.06
CA ARG A 249 -2.91 14.01 0.31
C ARG A 249 -2.10 15.21 0.77
N TRP A 250 -0.81 15.25 0.45
CA TRP A 250 0.03 16.43 0.75
C TRP A 250 -0.50 17.66 0.02
N LEU A 251 -0.78 17.58 -1.28
CA LEU A 251 -1.37 18.68 -2.05
C LEU A 251 -2.72 19.10 -1.48
N ALA A 252 -3.60 18.16 -1.14
CA ALA A 252 -4.90 18.49 -0.54
C ALA A 252 -4.76 19.28 0.77
N ALA A 253 -3.66 19.08 1.52
CA ALA A 253 -3.39 19.82 2.75
C ALA A 253 -2.78 21.21 2.51
N VAL A 254 -1.94 21.40 1.48
CA VAL A 254 -1.14 22.63 1.31
C VAL A 254 -1.44 23.45 0.06
N ALA A 255 -2.04 22.86 -0.96
CA ALA A 255 -2.42 23.48 -2.23
C ALA A 255 -3.64 22.76 -2.86
N PRO A 256 -4.85 22.90 -2.28
CA PRO A 256 -6.04 22.15 -2.70
C PRO A 256 -6.41 22.32 -4.18
N GLU A 257 -6.15 23.49 -4.75
CA GLU A 257 -6.34 23.78 -6.17
C GLU A 257 -5.41 22.95 -7.07
N ALA A 258 -4.18 22.68 -6.64
CA ALA A 258 -3.25 21.81 -7.35
C ALA A 258 -3.64 20.33 -7.22
N ALA A 259 -4.24 19.94 -6.07
CA ALA A 259 -4.73 18.58 -5.85
C ALA A 259 -5.80 18.17 -6.88
N ALA A 260 -6.62 19.13 -7.36
CA ALA A 260 -7.62 18.88 -8.39
C ALA A 260 -7.04 18.32 -9.69
N ALA A 261 -5.79 18.69 -10.05
CA ALA A 261 -5.11 18.18 -11.24
C ALA A 261 -4.73 16.68 -11.12
N LEU A 262 -4.70 16.14 -9.90
CA LEU A 262 -4.44 14.73 -9.61
C LEU A 262 -5.71 13.93 -9.31
N ALA A 263 -6.89 14.57 -9.32
CA ALA A 263 -8.13 13.93 -8.90
C ALA A 263 -8.37 12.60 -9.63
N GLY A 264 -8.61 11.55 -8.86
CA GLY A 264 -8.88 10.21 -9.38
C GLY A 264 -7.64 9.43 -9.86
N GLN A 265 -6.42 9.95 -9.71
CA GLN A 265 -5.21 9.17 -9.97
C GLN A 265 -5.06 8.03 -8.95
N ALA A 266 -5.22 8.28 -7.65
CA ALA A 266 -5.10 7.25 -6.63
C ALA A 266 -5.99 6.01 -6.90
N ALA A 267 -7.24 6.24 -7.34
CA ALA A 267 -8.17 5.16 -7.69
C ALA A 267 -7.69 4.32 -8.89
N ARG A 268 -7.14 4.97 -9.92
CA ARG A 268 -6.61 4.28 -11.11
C ARG A 268 -5.34 3.49 -10.80
N TRP A 269 -4.47 4.03 -9.94
CA TRP A 269 -3.30 3.31 -9.42
C TRP A 269 -3.71 2.07 -8.61
N GLN A 270 -4.71 2.20 -7.73
CA GLN A 270 -5.23 1.07 -6.97
C GLN A 270 -5.87 -0.01 -7.86
N GLN A 271 -6.55 0.40 -8.94
CA GLN A 271 -7.09 -0.51 -9.94
C GLN A 271 -5.97 -1.30 -10.62
N LEU A 272 -4.88 -0.65 -11.03
CA LEU A 272 -3.73 -1.35 -11.61
C LEU A 272 -3.07 -2.29 -10.60
N ALA A 273 -2.95 -1.91 -9.33
CA ALA A 273 -2.42 -2.78 -8.27
C ALA A 273 -3.29 -4.03 -8.08
N THR A 274 -4.62 -3.88 -8.16
CA THR A 274 -5.55 -5.02 -8.08
C THR A 274 -5.40 -5.93 -9.29
N ARG A 275 -5.37 -5.35 -10.51
CA ARG A 275 -5.22 -6.09 -11.77
C ARG A 275 -3.89 -6.84 -11.85
N SER A 276 -2.80 -6.21 -11.41
CA SER A 276 -1.47 -6.83 -11.40
C SER A 276 -1.42 -8.02 -10.45
N TYR A 277 -2.04 -7.90 -9.27
CA TYR A 277 -2.12 -9.00 -8.32
C TYR A 277 -2.91 -10.20 -8.88
N VAL A 278 -4.05 -9.95 -9.53
CA VAL A 278 -4.83 -11.00 -10.23
C VAL A 278 -3.97 -11.70 -11.29
N ALA A 279 -3.22 -10.93 -12.09
CA ALA A 279 -2.35 -11.48 -13.12
C ALA A 279 -1.24 -12.37 -12.52
N LEU A 280 -0.62 -11.95 -11.40
CA LEU A 280 0.34 -12.77 -10.68
C LEU A 280 -0.27 -14.10 -10.22
N ARG A 281 -1.48 -14.10 -9.64
CA ARG A 281 -2.17 -15.32 -9.20
C ARG A 281 -2.48 -16.25 -10.38
N ARG A 282 -2.91 -15.69 -11.51
CA ARG A 282 -3.16 -16.44 -12.75
C ARG A 282 -1.86 -17.05 -13.28
N ALA A 283 -0.76 -16.31 -13.31
CA ALA A 283 0.54 -16.81 -13.76
C ALA A 283 1.08 -17.92 -12.83
N GLN A 284 0.93 -17.78 -11.51
CA GLN A 284 1.26 -18.84 -10.54
C GLN A 284 0.44 -20.12 -10.77
N ALA A 285 -0.78 -20.00 -11.31
CA ALA A 285 -1.61 -21.12 -11.71
C ALA A 285 -1.35 -21.64 -13.15
N GLY A 286 -0.30 -21.13 -13.82
CA GLY A 286 0.11 -21.57 -15.16
C GLY A 286 -0.65 -20.90 -16.32
N ARG A 287 -1.40 -19.82 -16.06
CA ARG A 287 -2.04 -19.02 -17.12
C ARG A 287 -1.04 -18.07 -17.80
N PRO A 288 -1.30 -17.64 -19.06
CA PRO A 288 -0.39 -16.76 -19.79
C PRO A 288 -0.23 -15.38 -19.13
N ALA A 289 0.87 -14.74 -19.50
CA ALA A 289 1.25 -13.40 -19.06
C ALA A 289 0.26 -12.32 -19.55
N ALA A 290 0.25 -11.19 -18.84
CA ALA A 290 -0.61 -10.03 -19.10
C ALA A 290 0.23 -8.82 -19.56
N PRO A 291 0.71 -8.79 -20.82
CA PRO A 291 1.60 -7.73 -21.32
C PRO A 291 0.95 -6.34 -21.28
N GLU A 292 -0.38 -6.26 -21.33
CA GLU A 292 -1.15 -5.00 -21.26
C GLU A 292 -0.97 -4.25 -19.93
N LEU A 293 -0.41 -4.90 -18.91
CA LEU A 293 -0.10 -4.27 -17.63
C LEU A 293 1.04 -3.24 -17.76
N ALA A 294 2.04 -3.50 -18.61
CA ALA A 294 3.13 -2.55 -18.85
C ALA A 294 2.60 -1.27 -19.50
N ASP A 295 1.72 -1.40 -20.50
CA ASP A 295 1.10 -0.25 -21.18
C ASP A 295 0.22 0.55 -20.21
N ALA A 296 -0.55 -0.13 -19.36
CA ALA A 296 -1.37 0.51 -18.33
C ALA A 296 -0.51 1.28 -17.31
N LEU A 297 0.63 0.72 -16.89
CA LEU A 297 1.57 1.43 -16.02
C LEU A 297 2.18 2.64 -16.71
N GLY A 298 2.59 2.50 -17.97
CA GLY A 298 3.13 3.60 -18.77
C GLY A 298 2.16 4.77 -18.90
N ALA A 299 0.88 4.47 -19.17
CA ALA A 299 -0.17 5.48 -19.23
C ALA A 299 -0.36 6.22 -17.90
N LEU A 300 -0.41 5.51 -16.77
CA LEU A 300 -0.56 6.14 -15.45
C LEU A 300 0.64 7.02 -15.07
N ILE A 301 1.87 6.59 -15.42
CA ILE A 301 3.05 7.41 -15.20
C ILE A 301 2.98 8.66 -16.08
N ALA A 302 2.68 8.53 -17.37
CA ALA A 302 2.58 9.64 -18.30
C ALA A 302 1.55 10.69 -17.84
N ASP A 303 0.35 10.25 -17.45
CA ASP A 303 -0.69 11.11 -16.89
C ASP A 303 -0.23 11.84 -15.64
N HIS A 304 0.47 11.15 -14.74
CA HIS A 304 1.02 11.76 -13.54
C HIS A 304 2.07 12.82 -13.85
N LEU A 305 3.00 12.55 -14.78
CA LEU A 305 4.00 13.53 -15.21
C LEU A 305 3.36 14.77 -15.82
N ALA A 306 2.35 14.59 -16.68
CA ALA A 306 1.62 15.69 -17.28
C ALA A 306 0.90 16.55 -16.23
N ALA A 307 0.33 15.93 -15.20
CA ALA A 307 -0.29 16.67 -14.10
C ALA A 307 0.74 17.47 -13.29
N LEU A 308 1.91 16.91 -12.98
CA LEU A 308 2.99 17.65 -12.30
C LEU A 308 3.45 18.86 -13.09
N GLU A 309 3.58 18.72 -14.41
CA GLU A 309 3.94 19.81 -15.32
C GLU A 309 2.84 20.89 -15.37
N SER A 310 1.57 20.48 -15.40
CA SER A 310 0.43 21.40 -15.36
C SER A 310 0.33 22.18 -14.05
N ILE A 311 0.59 21.53 -12.90
CA ILE A 311 0.59 22.17 -11.58
C ILE A 311 1.67 23.25 -11.48
N ALA A 312 2.83 23.05 -12.12
CA ALA A 312 3.93 24.01 -12.11
C ALA A 312 3.78 25.15 -13.14
N GLY A 313 2.89 25.01 -14.13
CA GLY A 313 2.64 26.04 -15.14
C GLY A 313 1.84 27.23 -14.60
N PRO A 314 1.93 28.42 -15.23
CA PRO A 314 1.03 29.52 -14.91
C PRO A 314 -0.41 29.07 -15.18
N ALA A 315 -1.29 29.23 -14.17
CA ALA A 315 -2.65 28.73 -14.18
C ALA A 315 -3.43 29.16 -15.44
N ALA A 316 -3.48 28.29 -16.43
CA ALA A 316 -4.40 28.41 -17.55
C ALA A 316 -5.73 27.81 -17.09
N GLY A 317 -6.68 28.68 -16.73
CA GLY A 317 -8.03 28.26 -16.40
C GLY A 317 -8.67 27.52 -17.57
N THR A 318 -9.24 26.35 -17.31
CA THR A 318 -10.18 25.63 -18.19
C THR A 318 -11.17 24.92 -17.26
N ALA A 319 -12.44 25.32 -17.26
CA ALA A 319 -13.51 24.96 -18.18
C ALA A 319 -14.03 23.53 -17.92
N ASP A 320 -15.22 23.53 -17.33
CA ASP A 320 -16.12 22.44 -16.95
C ASP A 320 -16.48 21.57 -18.17
N ASP A 321 -16.50 20.25 -18.00
CA ASP A 321 -17.13 19.37 -18.99
C ASP A 321 -17.77 18.13 -18.38
N ALA A 322 -18.92 17.80 -18.96
CA ALA A 322 -20.02 17.06 -18.40
C ALA A 322 -19.84 15.53 -18.33
N ALA A 323 -20.46 14.93 -17.31
CA ALA A 323 -20.55 13.49 -17.11
C ALA A 323 -21.51 12.80 -18.11
N PRO A 324 -21.20 11.58 -18.61
CA PRO A 324 -22.14 10.77 -19.39
C PRO A 324 -23.02 9.88 -18.48
N ALA A 325 -24.27 9.68 -18.92
CA ALA A 325 -25.33 8.90 -18.25
C ALA A 325 -25.24 7.38 -18.52
N ALA A 326 -25.67 6.58 -17.54
CA ALA A 326 -25.67 5.11 -17.58
C ALA A 326 -26.95 4.53 -18.26
N PRO A 327 -26.86 3.36 -18.92
CA PRO A 327 -28.03 2.63 -19.43
C PRO A 327 -28.55 1.57 -18.44
N ASP A 328 -29.86 1.37 -18.48
CA ASP A 328 -30.65 0.42 -17.68
C ASP A 328 -30.66 -0.99 -18.33
N ARG A 329 -30.43 -2.08 -17.57
CA ARG A 329 -30.68 -3.47 -18.04
C ARG A 329 -31.06 -4.43 -16.93
N ALA A 330 -32.10 -5.22 -17.23
CA ALA A 330 -32.62 -6.33 -16.43
C ALA A 330 -32.02 -7.69 -16.83
N GLY A 331 -31.82 -8.57 -15.83
CA GLY A 331 -31.58 -10.00 -15.97
C GLY A 331 -30.76 -10.60 -14.82
N ASP A 332 -31.36 -10.84 -13.64
CA ASP A 332 -30.58 -10.94 -12.38
C ASP A 332 -30.71 -12.21 -11.51
N ASP A 333 -31.43 -13.28 -11.88
CA ASP A 333 -31.64 -14.37 -10.89
C ASP A 333 -30.51 -15.43 -10.84
N GLY A 334 -29.82 -15.72 -11.95
CA GLY A 334 -28.77 -16.75 -12.00
C GLY A 334 -27.37 -16.26 -11.61
N VAL A 335 -27.01 -15.04 -12.03
CA VAL A 335 -25.71 -14.43 -11.76
C VAL A 335 -25.60 -13.98 -10.31
N ARG A 336 -26.67 -13.37 -9.77
CA ARG A 336 -26.75 -12.97 -8.37
C ARG A 336 -26.58 -14.14 -7.41
N ALA A 337 -27.17 -15.29 -7.71
CA ALA A 337 -26.99 -16.50 -6.90
C ALA A 337 -25.55 -17.03 -6.89
N ALA A 338 -24.84 -16.93 -8.03
CA ALA A 338 -23.44 -17.34 -8.12
C ALA A 338 -22.50 -16.36 -7.38
N VAL A 339 -22.74 -15.05 -7.51
CA VAL A 339 -21.99 -14.00 -6.80
C VAL A 339 -22.19 -14.08 -5.29
N LEU A 340 -23.43 -14.19 -4.82
CA LEU A 340 -23.73 -14.33 -3.38
C LEU A 340 -23.17 -15.64 -2.81
N GLY A 341 -23.23 -16.74 -3.57
CA GLY A 341 -22.62 -18.00 -3.16
C GLY A 341 -21.11 -17.91 -3.00
N ALA A 342 -20.42 -17.28 -3.96
CA ALA A 342 -18.97 -17.10 -3.88
C ALA A 342 -18.55 -16.16 -2.74
N LEU A 343 -19.34 -15.11 -2.46
CA LEU A 343 -19.13 -14.22 -1.30
C LEU A 343 -19.28 -14.99 0.02
N GLY A 344 -20.36 -15.78 0.16
CA GLY A 344 -20.58 -16.62 1.35
C GLY A 344 -19.46 -17.63 1.56
N ASP A 345 -19.06 -18.35 0.51
CA ASP A 345 -18.02 -19.39 0.59
C ASP A 345 -16.59 -18.84 0.80
N THR A 346 -16.35 -17.54 0.51
CA THR A 346 -15.02 -16.91 0.62
C THR A 346 -14.86 -16.14 1.92
N LEU A 347 -15.94 -15.55 2.41
CA LEU A 347 -15.97 -14.74 3.63
C LEU A 347 -16.50 -15.52 4.84
N ASP A 348 -16.90 -16.78 4.66
CA ASP A 348 -17.56 -17.63 5.67
C ASP A 348 -18.82 -16.94 6.26
N LEU A 349 -19.57 -16.28 5.39
CA LEU A 349 -20.78 -15.54 5.75
C LEU A 349 -22.03 -16.34 5.40
N ASP A 350 -22.98 -16.40 6.33
CA ASP A 350 -24.30 -16.93 6.02
C ASP A 350 -25.12 -15.94 5.17
N GLY A 351 -26.20 -16.44 4.57
CA GLY A 351 -27.07 -15.61 3.74
C GLY A 351 -27.77 -14.45 4.49
N SER A 352 -27.73 -14.41 5.83
CA SER A 352 -28.30 -13.32 6.62
C SER A 352 -27.33 -12.14 6.77
N ALA A 353 -26.03 -12.41 6.90
CA ALA A 353 -24.97 -11.41 6.92
C ALA A 353 -24.75 -10.74 5.56
N LEU A 354 -24.95 -11.47 4.45
CA LEU A 354 -24.87 -10.91 3.09
C LEU A 354 -26.04 -9.99 2.72
N ARG A 355 -27.10 -9.93 3.54
CA ARG A 355 -28.28 -9.07 3.32
C ARG A 355 -28.21 -7.74 4.08
N THR A 356 -27.19 -7.54 4.93
CA THR A 356 -27.14 -6.34 5.78
C THR A 356 -26.58 -5.11 5.08
N THR A 357 -25.83 -5.29 3.99
CA THR A 357 -25.30 -4.20 3.16
C THR A 357 -25.05 -4.69 1.75
N ASP A 358 -25.29 -3.83 0.75
CA ASP A 358 -24.93 -4.10 -0.63
C ASP A 358 -23.47 -3.71 -0.94
N VAL A 359 -22.82 -2.94 -0.04
CA VAL A 359 -21.45 -2.45 -0.21
C VAL A 359 -20.46 -3.53 0.22
N LEU A 360 -19.64 -4.00 -0.72
CA LEU A 360 -18.73 -5.13 -0.48
C LEU A 360 -17.73 -4.86 0.65
N ARG A 361 -17.20 -3.63 0.74
CA ARG A 361 -16.23 -3.21 1.76
C ARG A 361 -16.77 -3.18 3.19
N GLU A 362 -18.08 -3.20 3.35
CA GLU A 362 -18.72 -3.22 4.67
C GLU A 362 -19.00 -4.65 5.16
N LEU A 363 -18.79 -5.66 4.30
CA LEU A 363 -18.92 -7.06 4.69
C LEU A 363 -17.77 -7.47 5.63
N PRO A 364 -18.06 -8.19 6.73
CA PRO A 364 -17.03 -8.67 7.63
C PRO A 364 -16.00 -9.56 6.91
N GLY A 365 -14.71 -9.27 7.09
CA GLY A 365 -13.62 -10.03 6.48
C GLY A 365 -13.39 -9.76 4.99
N PHE A 366 -14.09 -8.79 4.40
CA PHE A 366 -13.87 -8.42 3.01
C PHE A 366 -12.61 -7.55 2.85
N ASP A 367 -11.74 -7.96 1.93
CA ASP A 367 -10.56 -7.21 1.51
C ASP A 367 -10.32 -7.42 0.00
N SER A 368 -9.34 -6.70 -0.56
CA SER A 368 -9.05 -6.75 -2.00
C SER A 368 -8.58 -8.13 -2.48
N PHE A 369 -8.05 -8.98 -1.59
CA PHE A 369 -7.62 -10.35 -1.91
C PHE A 369 -8.81 -11.31 -1.90
N ARG A 370 -9.72 -11.16 -0.93
CA ARG A 370 -10.99 -11.90 -0.88
C ARG A 370 -11.86 -11.57 -2.07
N LEU A 371 -11.85 -10.33 -2.55
CA LEU A 371 -12.52 -9.96 -3.79
C LEU A 371 -11.98 -10.73 -5.00
N VAL A 372 -10.66 -10.95 -5.08
CA VAL A 372 -10.06 -11.76 -6.15
C VAL A 372 -10.46 -13.23 -6.04
N ASP A 373 -10.47 -13.80 -4.84
CA ASP A 373 -10.96 -15.16 -4.60
C ASP A 373 -12.45 -15.31 -4.97
N VAL A 374 -13.27 -14.29 -4.69
CA VAL A 374 -14.68 -14.22 -5.10
C VAL A 374 -14.78 -14.19 -6.62
N ILE A 375 -14.03 -13.33 -7.30
CA ILE A 375 -14.03 -13.23 -8.77
C ILE A 375 -13.65 -14.57 -9.40
N ASP A 376 -12.54 -15.20 -8.97
CA ASP A 376 -12.10 -16.50 -9.50
C ASP A 376 -13.15 -17.61 -9.29
N ARG A 377 -13.81 -17.62 -8.13
CA ARG A 377 -14.89 -18.58 -7.85
C ARG A 377 -16.13 -18.33 -8.71
N VAL A 378 -16.51 -17.09 -8.94
CA VAL A 378 -17.65 -16.75 -9.80
C VAL A 378 -17.34 -17.09 -11.27
N GLU A 379 -16.15 -16.76 -11.76
CA GLU A 379 -15.67 -17.15 -13.10
C GLU A 379 -15.76 -18.68 -13.31
N ARG A 380 -15.22 -19.45 -12.37
CA ARG A 380 -15.29 -20.93 -12.40
C ARG A 380 -16.72 -21.46 -12.35
N ARG A 381 -17.59 -20.84 -11.54
CA ARG A 381 -18.98 -21.28 -11.35
C ARG A 381 -19.88 -20.96 -12.54
N LEU A 382 -19.62 -19.84 -13.21
CA LEU A 382 -20.38 -19.37 -14.38
C LEU A 382 -19.77 -19.81 -15.71
N GLY A 383 -18.56 -20.36 -15.72
CA GLY A 383 -17.87 -20.79 -16.94
C GLY A 383 -17.51 -19.62 -17.87
N VAL A 384 -17.33 -18.43 -17.30
CA VAL A 384 -16.98 -17.19 -18.03
C VAL A 384 -15.67 -16.63 -17.53
N GLU A 385 -14.99 -15.91 -18.41
CA GLU A 385 -13.80 -15.14 -18.06
C GLU A 385 -14.11 -13.65 -18.23
N VAL A 386 -13.94 -12.89 -17.15
CA VAL A 386 -14.06 -11.43 -17.19
C VAL A 386 -12.70 -10.87 -17.59
N PRO A 387 -12.62 -10.11 -18.71
CA PRO A 387 -11.38 -9.46 -19.10
C PRO A 387 -10.88 -8.56 -17.97
N ALA A 388 -9.57 -8.57 -17.67
CA ALA A 388 -9.01 -7.72 -16.61
C ALA A 388 -9.22 -6.22 -16.87
N THR A 389 -9.49 -5.84 -18.12
CA THR A 389 -9.85 -4.48 -18.56
C THR A 389 -11.28 -4.06 -18.18
N ALA A 390 -12.16 -5.02 -17.88
CA ALA A 390 -13.54 -4.78 -17.46
C ALA A 390 -13.71 -4.63 -15.93
N LEU A 391 -12.63 -4.80 -15.15
CA LEU A 391 -12.65 -4.64 -13.70
C LEU A 391 -12.49 -3.16 -13.33
N SER A 392 -13.58 -2.41 -13.14
CA SER A 392 -13.51 -1.02 -12.65
C SER A 392 -13.80 -0.89 -11.15
N ALA A 393 -13.36 0.20 -10.52
CA ALA A 393 -13.68 0.47 -9.12
C ALA A 393 -15.20 0.64 -8.86
N ALA A 394 -15.98 1.02 -9.89
CA ALA A 394 -17.42 1.07 -9.80
C ALA A 394 -18.04 -0.33 -9.80
N ASP A 395 -17.52 -1.24 -10.64
CA ASP A 395 -17.98 -2.64 -10.75
C ASP A 395 -17.67 -3.47 -9.49
N LEU A 396 -16.69 -3.03 -8.70
CA LEU A 396 -16.18 -3.71 -7.51
C LEU A 396 -16.63 -3.08 -6.18
N ARG A 397 -17.58 -2.13 -6.24
CA ARG A 397 -18.04 -1.37 -5.07
C ARG A 397 -19.14 -2.10 -4.29
N ASP A 398 -20.09 -2.66 -5.01
CA ASP A 398 -21.30 -3.26 -4.46
C ASP A 398 -21.68 -4.55 -5.19
N VAL A 399 -22.49 -5.37 -4.53
CA VAL A 399 -22.92 -6.68 -5.04
C VAL A 399 -23.65 -6.54 -6.38
N GLY A 400 -24.44 -5.48 -6.57
CA GLY A 400 -25.20 -5.23 -7.79
C GLY A 400 -24.29 -4.94 -8.99
N SER A 401 -23.28 -4.10 -8.80
CA SER A 401 -22.28 -3.76 -9.80
C SER A 401 -21.42 -4.99 -10.18
N LEU A 402 -21.09 -5.85 -9.20
CA LEU A 402 -20.41 -7.11 -9.46
C LEU A 402 -21.28 -8.10 -10.25
N CYS A 403 -22.58 -8.18 -9.95
CA CYS A 403 -23.55 -8.99 -10.71
C CYS A 403 -23.71 -8.47 -12.15
N ALA A 404 -23.77 -7.15 -12.34
CA ALA A 404 -23.88 -6.53 -13.66
C ALA A 404 -22.67 -6.86 -14.55
N MET A 405 -21.46 -6.81 -13.99
CA MET A 405 -20.21 -7.18 -14.67
C MET A 405 -20.23 -8.64 -15.16
N PHE A 406 -20.58 -9.59 -14.30
CA PHE A 406 -20.68 -11.00 -14.68
C PHE A 406 -21.87 -11.29 -15.60
N GLY A 407 -22.96 -10.53 -15.48
CA GLY A 407 -24.09 -10.55 -16.41
C GLY A 407 -23.69 -10.13 -17.83
N ALA A 408 -22.85 -9.10 -17.95
CA ALA A 408 -22.31 -8.67 -19.24
C ALA A 408 -21.38 -9.74 -19.86
N ALA A 409 -20.53 -10.38 -19.05
CA ALA A 409 -19.62 -11.43 -19.51
C ALA A 409 -20.36 -12.72 -19.94
N THR A 410 -21.42 -13.10 -19.24
CA THR A 410 -22.29 -14.25 -19.61
C THR A 410 -23.16 -13.97 -20.84
N GLY A 411 -23.57 -12.72 -21.04
CA GLY A 411 -24.34 -12.29 -22.21
C GLY A 411 -23.53 -12.18 -23.51
N GLY A 412 -22.20 -11.99 -23.41
CA GLY A 412 -21.28 -11.90 -24.56
C GLY A 412 -20.77 -13.25 -25.08
N ALA A 413 -20.99 -14.34 -24.36
CA ALA A 413 -20.49 -15.69 -24.67
C ALA A 413 -21.47 -16.57 -25.49
N ARG A 414 -22.41 -15.96 -26.23
CA ARG A 414 -23.35 -16.67 -27.12
C ARG A 414 -23.05 -16.49 -28.59
#